data_AF-A0A7S2VGW9-F1
#
_entry.id   AF-A0A7S2VGW9-F1
#
_cell.length_a   1.000
_cell.length_b   1.000
_cell.length_c   1.000
_cell.angle_alpha   90.00
_cell.angle_beta   90.00
_cell.angle_gamma   90.00
#
_symmetry.space_group_name_H-M   'P 1'
#
loop_
_entity.id
_entity.type
_entity.pdbx_description
1 polymer ?
#
loop_
_entity_poly.entity_id
_entity_poly.type
_entity_poly.pdbx_seq_one_letter_code
_entity_poly.pdbx_strand_id
1 'polypeptide(L)'
;REELARQEEERKAEDKKRRQEEKAAEEETKARAKMQEEADEKLRDAIGTLRAVSDAVQAHEGYRSATKEESLLASRKQFESNKKKLKTDLKKCTAFVKKIKSGAAWSMKPDDITKDVASLNLSRYVEEVVTAILETKTKVTDIPVIVALSVAMHERYSDFLSNLITSLWNFVATKSKGDTEAVKTRRVYLRLLTEFLLCGLLSETKTLMKIVVDATGGKDGNYIVSDAHSVVAFSKQAAHEIFGVTPTSVRNAIAHITLENSKFANADSEEKNGSILASKDLV
;
A
#
# COMPACT_ATOMS: atom_id res chain seq x y z
N ARG A 1 3.20 -60.80 50.79
CA ARG A 1 4.19 -59.69 50.79
C ARG A 1 4.74 -59.45 49.39
N GLU A 2 5.16 -60.47 48.64
CA GLU A 2 5.55 -60.34 47.21
C GLU A 2 4.42 -59.85 46.30
N GLU A 3 3.20 -60.34 46.48
CA GLU A 3 2.06 -59.97 45.64
C GLU A 3 1.66 -58.49 45.80
N LEU A 4 1.80 -57.95 47.02
CA LEU A 4 1.58 -56.53 47.31
C LEU A 4 2.66 -55.64 46.67
N ALA A 5 3.92 -56.13 46.64
CA ALA A 5 5.03 -55.43 46.01
C ALA A 5 4.90 -55.40 44.48
N ARG A 6 4.45 -56.50 43.85
CA ARG A 6 4.14 -56.55 42.41
C ARG A 6 3.02 -55.58 42.04
N GLN A 7 1.92 -55.56 42.81
CA GLN A 7 0.82 -54.62 42.57
C GLN A 7 1.26 -53.15 42.72
N GLU A 8 2.19 -52.86 43.63
CA GLU A 8 2.72 -51.51 43.81
C GLU A 8 3.66 -51.09 42.65
N GLU A 9 4.46 -52.02 42.11
CA GLU A 9 5.28 -51.78 40.91
C GLU A 9 4.43 -51.60 39.65
N GLU A 10 3.38 -52.40 39.46
CA GLU A 10 2.44 -52.25 38.34
C GLU A 10 1.73 -50.89 38.37
N ARG A 11 1.25 -50.46 39.54
CA ARG A 11 0.63 -49.13 39.69
C ARG A 11 1.62 -47.99 39.39
N LYS A 12 2.88 -48.12 39.81
CA LYS A 12 3.93 -47.13 39.51
C LYS A 12 4.27 -47.09 38.01
N ALA A 13 4.28 -48.24 37.34
CA ALA A 13 4.50 -48.33 35.90
C ALA A 13 3.33 -47.72 35.11
N GLU A 14 2.10 -47.99 35.52
CA GLU A 14 0.89 -47.44 34.91
C GLU A 14 0.77 -45.92 35.09
N ASP A 15 1.04 -45.39 36.29
CA ASP A 15 1.08 -43.94 36.53
C ASP A 15 2.20 -43.25 35.73
N LYS A 16 3.35 -43.91 35.55
CA LYS A 16 4.45 -43.39 34.72
C LYS A 16 4.05 -43.37 33.23
N LYS A 17 3.38 -44.41 32.74
CA LYS A 17 2.86 -44.48 31.37
C LYS A 17 1.80 -43.41 31.13
N ARG A 18 0.83 -43.25 32.05
CA ARG A 18 -0.22 -42.22 31.97
C ARG A 18 0.38 -40.80 31.95
N ARG A 19 1.39 -40.54 32.78
CA ARG A 19 2.12 -39.25 32.78
C ARG A 19 2.93 -39.01 31.49
N GLN A 20 3.42 -40.07 30.84
CA GLN A 20 4.12 -39.96 29.56
C GLN A 20 3.14 -39.68 28.42
N GLU A 21 2.01 -40.37 28.40
CA GLU A 21 0.92 -40.16 27.43
C GLU A 21 0.32 -38.76 27.57
N GLU A 22 0.08 -38.28 28.79
CA GLU A 22 -0.44 -36.94 29.07
C GLU A 22 0.52 -35.84 28.62
N LYS A 23 1.83 -36.01 28.85
CA LYS A 23 2.86 -35.10 28.32
C LYS A 23 2.95 -35.11 26.80
N ALA A 24 2.90 -36.30 26.18
CA ALA A 24 2.90 -36.42 24.73
C ALA A 24 1.68 -35.74 24.10
N ALA A 25 0.49 -35.92 24.69
CA ALA A 25 -0.74 -35.26 24.25
C ALA A 25 -0.68 -33.73 24.45
N GLU A 26 -0.09 -33.25 25.55
CA GLU A 26 0.11 -31.81 25.79
C GLU A 26 1.10 -31.21 24.78
N GLU A 27 2.20 -31.89 24.48
CA GLU A 27 3.18 -31.48 23.47
C GLU A 27 2.57 -31.46 22.06
N GLU A 28 1.79 -32.46 21.69
CA GLU A 28 1.06 -32.53 20.42
C GLU A 28 0.06 -31.37 20.30
N THR A 29 -0.70 -31.10 21.37
CA THR A 29 -1.66 -29.99 21.41
C THR A 29 -0.97 -28.64 21.24
N LYS A 30 0.16 -28.43 21.93
CA LYS A 30 0.97 -27.20 21.79
C LYS A 30 1.55 -27.07 20.39
N ALA A 31 2.07 -28.16 19.81
CA ALA A 31 2.60 -28.16 18.45
C ALA A 31 1.51 -27.81 17.43
N ARG A 32 0.31 -28.38 17.57
CA ARG A 32 -0.84 -28.09 16.71
C ARG A 32 -1.32 -26.64 16.86
N ALA A 33 -1.40 -26.12 18.09
CA ALA A 33 -1.76 -24.73 18.34
C ALA A 33 -0.76 -23.76 17.69
N LYS A 34 0.55 -24.03 17.82
CA LYS A 34 1.60 -23.23 17.18
C LYS A 34 1.52 -23.27 15.65
N MET A 35 1.29 -24.45 15.07
CA MET A 35 1.11 -24.57 13.61
C MET A 35 -0.10 -23.78 13.12
N GLN A 36 -1.21 -23.78 13.88
CA GLN A 36 -2.39 -23.01 13.55
C GLN A 36 -2.12 -21.50 13.61
N GLU A 37 -1.43 -21.03 14.65
CA GLU A 37 -1.08 -19.61 14.80
C GLU A 37 -0.19 -19.12 13.64
N GLU A 38 0.82 -19.90 13.25
CA GLU A 38 1.68 -19.60 12.11
C GLU A 38 0.90 -19.59 10.77
N ALA A 39 -0.09 -20.47 10.62
CA ALA A 39 -0.96 -20.49 9.43
C ALA A 39 -1.89 -19.25 9.39
N ASP A 40 -2.47 -18.88 10.53
CA ASP A 40 -3.33 -17.69 10.67
C ASP A 40 -2.55 -16.39 10.43
N GLU A 41 -1.30 -16.31 10.90
CA GLU A 41 -0.40 -15.19 10.60
C GLU A 41 -0.14 -15.07 9.09
N LYS A 42 0.25 -16.16 8.42
CA LYS A 42 0.47 -16.16 6.96
C LYS A 42 -0.78 -15.78 6.17
N LEU A 43 -1.96 -16.25 6.61
CA LEU A 43 -3.23 -15.89 5.99
C LEU A 43 -3.53 -14.40 6.17
N ARG A 44 -3.31 -13.84 7.37
CA ARG A 44 -3.47 -12.41 7.63
C ARG A 44 -2.55 -11.56 6.75
N ASP A 45 -1.28 -11.95 6.60
CA ASP A 45 -0.32 -11.26 5.74
C ASP A 45 -0.70 -11.32 4.25
N ALA A 46 -1.18 -12.48 3.79
CA ALA A 46 -1.67 -12.66 2.43
C ALA A 46 -2.89 -11.75 2.16
N ILE A 47 -3.86 -11.72 3.08
CA ILE A 47 -5.04 -10.84 2.98
C ILE A 47 -4.60 -9.37 3.01
N GLY A 48 -3.68 -9.01 3.90
CA GLY A 48 -3.15 -7.65 3.98
C GLY A 48 -2.48 -7.21 2.69
N THR A 49 -1.71 -8.10 2.05
CA THR A 49 -1.08 -7.85 0.75
C THR A 49 -2.11 -7.59 -0.35
N LEU A 50 -3.16 -8.42 -0.44
CA LEU A 50 -4.20 -8.23 -1.46
C LEU A 50 -5.05 -6.99 -1.23
N ARG A 51 -5.40 -6.71 0.03
CA ARG A 51 -6.13 -5.48 0.40
C ARG A 51 -5.33 -4.24 0.03
N ALA A 52 -4.04 -4.18 0.36
CA ALA A 52 -3.20 -3.04 0.01
C ALA A 52 -3.16 -2.76 -1.50
N VAL A 53 -3.11 -3.81 -2.34
CA VAL A 53 -3.16 -3.66 -3.80
C VAL A 53 -4.54 -3.22 -4.28
N SER A 54 -5.60 -3.86 -3.77
CA SER A 54 -6.99 -3.50 -4.09
C SER A 54 -7.29 -2.04 -3.74
N ASP A 55 -6.95 -1.62 -2.53
CA ASP A 55 -7.19 -0.27 -2.02
C ASP A 55 -6.43 0.77 -2.86
N ALA A 56 -5.18 0.47 -3.27
CA ALA A 56 -4.41 1.34 -4.14
C ALA A 56 -5.07 1.50 -5.53
N VAL A 57 -5.47 0.40 -6.17
CA VAL A 57 -6.13 0.44 -7.48
C VAL A 57 -7.46 1.19 -7.41
N GLN A 58 -8.27 0.94 -6.37
CA GLN A 58 -9.53 1.65 -6.15
C GLN A 58 -9.31 3.14 -5.92
N ALA A 59 -8.29 3.53 -5.14
CA ALA A 59 -7.93 4.92 -4.96
C ALA A 59 -7.53 5.59 -6.29
N HIS A 60 -6.73 4.91 -7.12
CA HIS A 60 -6.34 5.41 -8.44
C HIS A 60 -7.56 5.60 -9.35
N GLU A 61 -8.50 4.66 -9.38
CA GLU A 61 -9.75 4.80 -10.15
C GLU A 61 -10.61 5.97 -9.67
N GLY A 62 -10.73 6.15 -8.35
CA GLY A 62 -11.41 7.28 -7.74
C GLY A 62 -10.79 8.61 -8.16
N TYR A 63 -9.46 8.73 -8.06
CA TYR A 63 -8.74 9.93 -8.49
C TYR A 63 -8.84 10.18 -9.99
N ARG A 64 -8.68 9.15 -10.83
CA ARG A 64 -8.88 9.27 -12.30
C ARG A 64 -10.27 9.78 -12.63
N SER A 65 -11.29 9.35 -11.89
CA SER A 65 -12.66 9.80 -12.10
C SER A 65 -12.87 11.26 -11.68
N ALA A 66 -12.20 11.70 -10.61
CA ALA A 66 -12.22 13.09 -10.14
C ALA A 66 -11.43 14.05 -11.05
N THR A 67 -10.34 13.58 -11.67
CA THR A 67 -9.45 14.40 -12.50
C THR A 67 -9.81 14.41 -13.99
N LYS A 68 -10.82 13.64 -14.41
CA LYS A 68 -11.42 13.75 -15.75
C LYS A 68 -11.85 15.20 -16.01
N GLU A 69 -11.64 15.66 -17.24
CA GLU A 69 -11.85 17.06 -17.63
C GLU A 69 -13.24 17.59 -17.24
N GLU A 70 -14.31 16.83 -17.49
CA GLU A 70 -15.68 17.20 -17.12
C GLU A 70 -15.86 17.35 -15.59
N SER A 71 -15.44 16.35 -14.81
CA SER A 71 -15.47 16.38 -13.34
C SER A 71 -14.68 17.56 -12.79
N LEU A 72 -13.49 17.80 -13.35
CA LEU A 72 -12.57 18.84 -12.94
C LEU A 72 -13.15 20.24 -13.21
N LEU A 73 -13.74 20.45 -14.39
CA LEU A 73 -14.41 21.71 -14.73
C LEU A 73 -15.63 21.96 -13.84
N ALA A 74 -16.41 20.91 -13.55
CA ALA A 74 -17.54 21.01 -12.63
C ALA A 74 -17.09 21.37 -11.20
N SER A 75 -16.05 20.71 -10.70
CA SER A 75 -15.46 20.98 -9.38
C SER A 75 -14.94 22.41 -9.27
N ARG A 76 -14.21 22.90 -10.29
CA ARG A 76 -13.73 24.30 -10.35
C ARG A 76 -14.88 25.30 -10.38
N LYS A 77 -15.93 25.05 -11.17
CA LYS A 77 -17.12 25.91 -11.22
C LYS A 77 -17.82 25.97 -9.86
N GLN A 78 -17.97 24.83 -9.20
CA GLN A 78 -18.53 24.77 -7.85
C GLN A 78 -17.66 25.52 -6.84
N PHE A 79 -16.34 25.35 -6.91
CA PHE A 79 -15.39 26.09 -6.07
C PHE A 79 -15.51 27.59 -6.28
N GLU A 80 -15.50 28.07 -7.53
CA GLU A 80 -15.65 29.49 -7.86
C GLU A 80 -16.93 30.12 -7.28
N SER A 81 -18.03 29.36 -7.28
CA SER A 81 -19.30 29.81 -6.67
C SER A 81 -19.25 29.89 -5.13
N ASN A 82 -18.43 29.05 -4.48
CA ASN A 82 -18.40 28.89 -3.03
C ASN A 82 -17.17 29.52 -2.36
N LYS A 83 -16.14 29.90 -3.12
CA LYS A 83 -14.83 30.32 -2.58
C LYS A 83 -14.88 31.54 -1.65
N LYS A 84 -15.94 32.36 -1.76
CA LYS A 84 -16.20 33.51 -0.88
C LYS A 84 -16.66 33.11 0.53
N LYS A 85 -17.21 31.89 0.69
CA LYS A 85 -17.65 31.33 1.99
C LYS A 85 -16.54 30.58 2.72
N LEU A 86 -15.45 30.26 2.02
CA LEU A 86 -14.31 29.54 2.58
C LEU A 86 -13.45 30.46 3.43
N LYS A 87 -12.69 29.85 4.34
CA LYS A 87 -11.76 30.60 5.21
C LYS A 87 -10.60 31.12 4.37
N THR A 88 -10.47 32.44 4.30
CA THR A 88 -9.34 33.15 3.68
C THR A 88 -8.38 33.73 4.71
N ASP A 89 -8.59 33.41 6.01
CA ASP A 89 -7.81 34.04 7.07
C ASP A 89 -6.32 33.64 6.97
N LEU A 90 -5.47 34.66 6.89
CA LEU A 90 -4.01 34.55 6.73
C LEU A 90 -3.42 33.52 7.70
N LYS A 91 -3.92 33.49 8.94
CA LYS A 91 -3.46 32.58 10.00
C LYS A 91 -3.63 31.11 9.61
N LYS A 92 -4.83 30.68 9.18
CA LYS A 92 -5.07 29.27 8.82
C LYS A 92 -4.37 28.87 7.53
N CYS A 93 -4.39 29.70 6.49
CA CYS A 93 -3.70 29.37 5.24
C CYS A 93 -2.19 29.26 5.45
N THR A 94 -1.59 30.17 6.22
CA THR A 94 -0.16 30.11 6.57
C THR A 94 0.15 28.90 7.45
N ALA A 95 -0.71 28.57 8.41
CA ALA A 95 -0.55 27.38 9.25
C ALA A 95 -0.60 26.09 8.42
N PHE A 96 -1.47 26.04 7.41
CA PHE A 96 -1.55 24.91 6.48
C PHE A 96 -0.26 24.75 5.67
N VAL A 97 0.26 25.82 5.07
CA VAL A 97 1.55 25.79 4.35
C VAL A 97 2.70 25.39 5.28
N LYS A 98 2.74 25.90 6.53
CA LYS A 98 3.72 25.50 7.53
C LYS A 98 3.63 24.02 7.90
N LYS A 99 2.41 23.46 7.98
CA LYS A 99 2.18 22.03 8.26
C LYS A 99 2.75 21.15 7.15
N ILE A 100 2.64 21.58 5.89
CA ILE A 100 3.26 20.91 4.74
C ILE A 100 4.79 21.00 4.87
N LYS A 101 5.32 22.22 5.03
CA LYS A 101 6.78 22.48 5.09
C LYS A 101 7.50 21.74 6.23
N SER A 102 6.81 21.49 7.35
CA SER A 102 7.37 20.73 8.46
C SER A 102 7.28 19.21 8.27
N GLY A 103 6.59 18.74 7.23
CA GLY A 103 6.27 17.33 7.01
C GLY A 103 5.15 16.79 7.91
N ALA A 104 4.58 17.59 8.80
CA ALA A 104 3.49 17.16 9.68
C ALA A 104 2.23 16.76 8.91
N ALA A 105 2.02 17.34 7.72
CA ALA A 105 0.93 16.96 6.83
C ALA A 105 1.03 15.51 6.36
N TRP A 106 2.23 14.95 6.21
CA TRP A 106 2.47 13.63 5.61
C TRP A 106 2.11 12.46 6.52
N SER A 107 1.95 12.71 7.81
CA SER A 107 1.47 11.72 8.78
C SER A 107 -0.07 11.66 8.87
N MET A 108 -0.78 12.52 8.14
CA MET A 108 -2.25 12.54 8.13
C MET A 108 -2.82 11.42 7.24
N LYS A 109 -4.12 11.15 7.37
CA LYS A 109 -4.82 10.31 6.39
C LYS A 109 -5.14 11.12 5.13
N PRO A 110 -5.22 10.48 3.94
CA PRO A 110 -5.66 11.13 2.69
C PRO A 110 -6.96 11.95 2.82
N ASP A 111 -7.95 11.44 3.55
CA ASP A 111 -9.23 12.14 3.76
C ASP A 111 -9.08 13.41 4.60
N ASP A 112 -8.20 13.38 5.60
CA ASP A 112 -8.04 14.49 6.53
C ASP A 112 -7.32 15.67 5.86
N ILE A 113 -6.30 15.39 5.03
CA ILE A 113 -5.65 16.45 4.26
C ILE A 113 -6.62 17.03 3.22
N THR A 114 -7.45 16.20 2.58
CA THR A 114 -8.48 16.65 1.62
C THR A 114 -9.50 17.57 2.29
N LYS A 115 -9.95 17.24 3.51
CA LYS A 115 -10.84 18.09 4.32
C LYS A 115 -10.19 19.42 4.71
N ASP A 116 -8.91 19.41 5.09
CA ASP A 116 -8.16 20.64 5.38
C ASP A 116 -8.19 21.57 4.17
N VAL A 117 -7.82 21.06 2.98
CA VAL A 117 -7.88 21.86 1.74
C VAL A 117 -9.32 22.33 1.50
N ALA A 118 -10.34 21.46 1.60
CA ALA A 118 -11.76 21.78 1.36
C ALA A 118 -12.27 22.96 2.21
N SER A 119 -11.72 23.15 3.40
CA SER A 119 -12.13 24.21 4.33
C SER A 119 -11.49 25.58 4.07
N LEU A 120 -10.44 25.65 3.23
CA LEU A 120 -9.61 26.82 3.02
C LEU A 120 -9.72 27.35 1.58
N ASN A 121 -9.60 28.67 1.44
CA ASN A 121 -9.32 29.31 0.17
C ASN A 121 -7.82 29.61 0.07
N LEU A 122 -7.14 28.83 -0.78
CA LEU A 122 -5.70 28.84 -0.97
C LEU A 122 -5.29 29.53 -2.29
N SER A 123 -6.18 30.31 -2.93
CA SER A 123 -5.88 30.95 -4.23
C SER A 123 -4.60 31.80 -4.20
N ARG A 124 -4.25 32.39 -3.04
CA ARG A 124 -3.02 33.19 -2.85
C ARG A 124 -1.81 32.40 -2.34
N TYR A 125 -1.96 31.10 -2.12
CA TYR A 125 -0.96 30.23 -1.49
C TYR A 125 -0.53 29.07 -2.39
N VAL A 126 -0.98 29.05 -3.66
CA VAL A 126 -0.75 27.92 -4.58
C VAL A 126 0.74 27.67 -4.76
N GLU A 127 1.52 28.72 -5.01
CA GLU A 127 2.98 28.64 -5.21
C GLU A 127 3.71 28.24 -3.93
N GLU A 128 3.27 28.75 -2.78
CA GLU A 128 3.86 28.41 -1.48
C GLU A 128 3.56 26.97 -1.10
N VAL A 129 2.38 26.43 -1.44
CA VAL A 129 2.07 25.00 -1.27
C VAL A 129 2.99 24.15 -2.15
N VAL A 130 3.18 24.51 -3.42
CA VAL A 130 4.11 23.80 -4.32
C VAL A 130 5.54 23.82 -3.76
N THR A 131 6.01 25.01 -3.35
CA THR A 131 7.34 25.18 -2.75
C THR A 131 7.47 24.36 -1.46
N ALA A 132 6.47 24.38 -0.59
CA ALA A 132 6.48 23.61 0.64
C ALA A 132 6.52 22.10 0.39
N ILE A 133 5.81 21.57 -0.63
CA ILE A 133 5.91 20.16 -1.02
C ILE A 133 7.35 19.82 -1.43
N LEU A 134 7.98 20.66 -2.25
CA LEU A 134 9.31 20.42 -2.81
C LEU A 134 10.46 20.58 -1.79
N GLU A 135 10.32 21.50 -0.84
CA GLU A 135 11.31 21.73 0.23
C GLU A 135 11.23 20.67 1.34
N THR A 136 10.10 19.98 1.45
CA THR A 136 9.92 18.98 2.51
C THR A 136 10.58 17.67 2.15
N LYS A 137 11.34 17.11 3.10
CA LYS A 137 11.94 15.79 2.95
C LYS A 137 10.85 14.72 2.85
N THR A 138 10.57 14.30 1.63
CA THR A 138 9.51 13.35 1.31
C THR A 138 10.02 11.91 1.34
N LYS A 139 9.23 11.01 1.92
CA LYS A 139 9.46 9.57 1.93
C LYS A 139 8.41 8.86 1.07
N VAL A 140 8.67 7.59 0.77
CA VAL A 140 7.74 6.74 0.00
C VAL A 140 6.40 6.60 0.71
N THR A 141 6.41 6.51 2.04
CA THR A 141 5.21 6.40 2.89
C THR A 141 4.30 7.62 2.80
N ASP A 142 4.84 8.77 2.35
CA ASP A 142 4.15 10.05 2.35
C ASP A 142 3.35 10.23 1.04
N ILE A 143 3.68 9.45 0.00
CA ILE A 143 3.11 9.56 -1.36
C ILE A 143 1.57 9.55 -1.35
N PRO A 144 0.87 8.63 -0.65
CA PRO A 144 -0.60 8.60 -0.68
C PRO A 144 -1.23 9.92 -0.23
N VAL A 145 -0.65 10.57 0.78
CA VAL A 145 -1.15 11.84 1.32
C VAL A 145 -0.80 13.01 0.39
N ILE A 146 0.38 12.99 -0.22
CA ILE A 146 0.79 14.00 -1.21
C ILE A 146 -0.08 13.93 -2.46
N VAL A 147 -0.46 12.73 -2.90
CA VAL A 147 -1.39 12.53 -4.02
C VAL A 147 -2.77 13.08 -3.67
N ALA A 148 -3.33 12.73 -2.51
CA ALA A 148 -4.62 13.25 -2.06
C ALA A 148 -4.64 14.78 -1.99
N LEU A 149 -3.59 15.39 -1.40
CA LEU A 149 -3.39 16.83 -1.43
C LEU A 149 -3.35 17.37 -2.86
N SER A 150 -2.61 16.71 -3.75
CA SER A 150 -2.40 17.18 -5.13
C SER A 150 -3.68 17.12 -5.95
N VAL A 151 -4.49 16.07 -5.80
CA VAL A 151 -5.84 15.97 -6.40
C VAL A 151 -6.72 17.10 -5.88
N ALA A 152 -6.84 17.24 -4.56
CA ALA A 152 -7.72 18.24 -3.93
C ALA A 152 -7.34 19.70 -4.28
N MET A 153 -6.05 19.96 -4.49
CA MET A 153 -5.55 21.25 -4.98
C MET A 153 -5.84 21.42 -6.47
N HIS A 154 -5.58 20.40 -7.29
CA HIS A 154 -5.78 20.47 -8.74
C HIS A 154 -7.26 20.67 -9.14
N GLU A 155 -8.18 20.09 -8.38
CA GLU A 155 -9.63 20.26 -8.52
C GLU A 155 -10.09 21.71 -8.39
N ARG A 156 -9.28 22.59 -7.79
CA ARG A 156 -9.67 23.97 -7.48
C ARG A 156 -8.77 25.03 -8.07
N TYR A 157 -7.49 24.73 -8.22
CA TYR A 157 -6.47 25.67 -8.68
C TYR A 157 -5.81 25.12 -9.95
N SER A 158 -6.10 25.73 -11.09
CA SER A 158 -5.63 25.26 -12.42
C SER A 158 -4.11 25.16 -12.50
N ASP A 159 -3.42 26.12 -11.90
CA ASP A 159 -1.98 26.31 -12.10
C ASP A 159 -1.14 25.47 -11.12
N PHE A 160 -1.77 24.89 -10.09
CA PHE A 160 -1.10 24.11 -9.06
C PHE A 160 -0.31 22.94 -9.65
N LEU A 161 -1.00 22.10 -10.44
CA LEU A 161 -0.45 20.82 -10.87
C LEU A 161 0.65 21.00 -11.93
N SER A 162 0.49 21.95 -12.86
CA SER A 162 1.52 22.28 -13.85
C SER A 162 2.80 22.77 -13.18
N ASN A 163 2.70 23.61 -12.15
CA ASN A 163 3.85 24.12 -11.42
C ASN A 163 4.57 23.02 -10.62
N LEU A 164 3.80 22.14 -9.96
CA LEU A 164 4.37 21.00 -9.23
C LEU A 164 5.05 20.00 -10.16
N ILE A 165 4.37 19.56 -11.22
CA ILE A 165 4.91 18.58 -12.18
C ILE A 165 6.18 19.10 -12.86
N THR A 166 6.19 20.37 -13.29
CA THR A 166 7.38 20.99 -13.91
C THR A 166 8.57 20.94 -12.96
N SER A 167 8.36 21.28 -11.68
CA SER A 167 9.42 21.30 -10.68
C SER A 167 9.94 19.89 -10.36
N LEU A 168 9.03 18.91 -10.25
CA LEU A 168 9.39 17.50 -10.07
C LEU A 168 10.21 16.97 -11.25
N TRP A 169 9.81 17.29 -12.48
CA TRP A 169 10.55 16.89 -13.68
C TRP A 169 11.94 17.49 -13.74
N ASN A 170 12.07 18.79 -13.45
CA ASN A 170 13.36 19.46 -13.40
C ASN A 170 14.29 18.76 -12.39
N PHE A 171 13.79 18.42 -11.20
CA PHE A 171 14.56 17.68 -10.22
C PHE A 171 14.97 16.29 -10.72
N VAL A 172 14.03 15.49 -11.23
CA VAL A 172 14.28 14.12 -11.68
C VAL A 172 15.18 14.05 -12.92
N ALA A 173 15.15 15.05 -13.79
CA ALA A 173 16.02 15.16 -14.95
C ALA A 173 17.48 15.46 -14.55
N THR A 174 17.71 16.17 -13.44
CA THR A 174 19.06 16.43 -12.95
C THR A 174 19.69 15.17 -12.34
N LYS A 175 20.77 14.68 -12.95
CA LYS A 175 21.55 13.56 -12.41
C LYS A 175 22.54 14.11 -11.37
N SER A 176 22.18 14.04 -10.09
CA SER A 176 23.14 14.34 -9.02
C SER A 176 24.11 13.16 -8.85
N LYS A 177 25.39 13.38 -9.20
CA LYS A 177 26.46 12.41 -8.95
C LYS A 177 27.09 12.74 -7.59
N GLY A 178 27.01 11.83 -6.63
CA GLY A 178 27.72 11.92 -5.35
C GLY A 178 26.92 12.44 -4.15
N ASP A 179 25.76 13.08 -4.35
CA ASP A 179 24.86 13.42 -3.25
C ASP A 179 23.85 12.29 -3.00
N THR A 180 24.08 11.55 -1.92
CA THR A 180 23.24 10.40 -1.52
C THR A 180 21.80 10.81 -1.22
N GLU A 181 21.57 12.00 -0.65
CA GLU A 181 20.21 12.45 -0.33
C GLU A 181 19.48 12.89 -1.60
N ALA A 182 20.13 13.60 -2.51
CA ALA A 182 19.54 13.93 -3.82
C ALA A 182 19.15 12.67 -4.61
N VAL A 183 19.96 11.61 -4.58
CA VAL A 183 19.63 10.32 -5.22
C VAL A 183 18.40 9.67 -4.59
N LYS A 184 18.25 9.73 -3.25
CA LYS A 184 17.06 9.22 -2.56
C LYS A 184 15.82 10.04 -2.93
N THR A 185 15.90 11.36 -2.86
CA THR A 185 14.80 12.26 -3.22
C THR A 185 14.37 12.05 -4.67
N ARG A 186 15.33 11.93 -5.59
CA ARG A 186 15.06 11.67 -7.01
C ARG A 186 14.24 10.39 -7.20
N ARG A 187 14.56 9.33 -6.44
CA ARG A 187 13.81 8.08 -6.47
C ARG A 187 12.39 8.23 -5.94
N VAL A 188 12.20 9.00 -4.87
CA VAL A 188 10.88 9.28 -4.31
C VAL A 188 10.04 10.11 -5.29
N TYR A 189 10.62 11.12 -5.92
CA TYR A 189 9.92 11.94 -6.93
C TYR A 189 9.59 11.15 -8.19
N LEU A 190 10.44 10.21 -8.62
CA LEU A 190 10.11 9.31 -9.72
C LEU A 190 8.90 8.43 -9.37
N ARG A 191 8.80 7.93 -8.12
CA ARG A 191 7.61 7.20 -7.66
C ARG A 191 6.38 8.09 -7.61
N LEU A 192 6.51 9.31 -7.09
CA LEU A 192 5.41 10.27 -7.02
C LEU A 192 4.89 10.63 -8.43
N LEU A 193 5.77 10.87 -9.39
CA LEU A 193 5.39 11.13 -10.79
C LEU A 193 4.72 9.91 -11.43
N THR A 194 5.19 8.70 -11.10
CA THR A 194 4.53 7.46 -11.55
C THR A 194 3.14 7.34 -10.93
N GLU A 195 2.98 7.70 -9.66
CA GLU A 195 1.68 7.71 -8.99
C GLU A 195 0.73 8.75 -9.55
N PHE A 196 1.24 9.94 -9.90
CA PHE A 196 0.47 10.95 -10.61
C PHE A 196 0.00 10.44 -11.98
N LEU A 197 0.80 9.64 -12.69
CA LEU A 197 0.36 8.99 -13.92
C LEU A 197 -0.78 8.02 -13.65
N LEU A 198 -0.63 7.14 -12.66
CA LEU A 198 -1.67 6.16 -12.31
C LEU A 198 -2.97 6.83 -11.85
N CYS A 199 -2.88 7.93 -11.11
CA CYS A 199 -4.04 8.70 -10.64
C CYS A 199 -4.66 9.62 -11.71
N GLY A 200 -4.11 9.67 -12.94
CA GLY A 200 -4.61 10.55 -14.00
C GLY A 200 -4.32 12.03 -13.77
N LEU A 201 -3.32 12.37 -12.96
CA LEU A 201 -2.80 13.74 -12.79
C LEU A 201 -1.72 14.08 -13.83
N LEU A 202 -0.97 13.08 -14.31
CA LEU A 202 0.04 13.24 -15.34
C LEU A 202 -0.45 12.60 -16.64
N SER A 203 -0.63 13.41 -17.69
CA SER A 203 -1.05 12.94 -19.01
C SER A 203 0.11 12.56 -19.94
N GLU A 204 1.27 13.21 -19.78
CA GLU A 204 2.44 12.97 -20.63
C GLU A 204 3.32 11.85 -20.05
N THR A 205 3.50 10.78 -20.81
CA THR A 205 4.25 9.58 -20.42
C THR A 205 5.66 9.54 -21.00
N LYS A 206 5.94 10.29 -22.07
CA LYS A 206 7.22 10.21 -22.81
C LYS A 206 8.42 10.48 -21.92
N THR A 207 8.35 11.50 -21.06
CA THR A 207 9.46 11.85 -20.16
C THR A 207 9.73 10.74 -19.14
N LEU A 208 8.67 10.19 -18.54
CA LEU A 208 8.77 9.07 -17.60
C LEU A 208 9.39 7.84 -18.28
N MET A 209 8.85 7.47 -19.44
CA MET A 209 9.31 6.32 -20.21
C MET A 209 10.75 6.51 -20.67
N LYS A 210 11.15 7.71 -21.11
CA LYS A 210 12.54 8.01 -21.47
C LYS A 210 13.49 7.77 -20.30
N ILE A 211 13.13 8.18 -19.08
CA ILE A 211 13.96 7.93 -17.88
C ILE A 211 14.07 6.43 -17.61
N VAL A 212 12.98 5.67 -17.75
CA VAL A 212 12.99 4.22 -17.56
C VAL A 212 13.86 3.53 -18.63
N VAL A 213 13.69 3.87 -19.91
CA VAL A 213 14.50 3.33 -21.01
C VAL A 213 15.98 3.60 -20.78
N ASP A 214 16.35 4.84 -20.42
CA ASP A 214 17.73 5.22 -20.11
C ASP A 214 18.29 4.41 -18.93
N ALA A 215 17.48 4.19 -17.90
CA ALA A 215 17.86 3.42 -16.71
C ALA A 215 18.08 1.93 -17.02
N THR A 216 17.34 1.37 -17.98
CA THR A 216 17.51 -0.03 -18.43
C THR A 216 18.69 -0.25 -19.37
N GLY A 217 19.30 0.81 -19.92
CA GLY A 217 20.30 0.67 -20.99
C GLY A 217 19.70 0.22 -22.33
N GLY A 218 18.38 0.33 -22.50
CA GLY A 218 17.66 -0.11 -23.70
C GLY A 218 17.89 0.76 -24.93
N LYS A 219 18.52 1.94 -24.80
CA LYS A 219 18.85 2.83 -25.93
C LYS A 219 19.79 2.18 -26.94
N ASP A 220 20.74 1.39 -26.46
CA ASP A 220 21.80 0.80 -27.28
C ASP A 220 21.57 -0.70 -27.56
N GLY A 221 20.38 -1.24 -27.22
CA GLY A 221 20.03 -2.65 -27.39
C GLY A 221 20.79 -3.64 -26.48
N ASN A 222 21.76 -3.17 -25.70
CA ASN A 222 22.60 -3.99 -24.83
C ASN A 222 21.98 -4.30 -23.45
N TYR A 223 20.92 -3.57 -23.06
CA TYR A 223 20.18 -3.74 -21.79
C TYR A 223 21.06 -3.80 -20.52
N ILE A 224 22.19 -3.10 -20.54
CA ILE A 224 23.04 -2.95 -19.36
C ILE A 224 22.40 -1.90 -18.46
N VAL A 225 21.77 -2.39 -17.37
CA VAL A 225 21.05 -1.54 -16.41
C VAL A 225 22.00 -0.50 -15.80
N SER A 226 21.76 0.77 -16.12
CA SER A 226 22.56 1.91 -15.67
C SER A 226 22.06 2.52 -14.36
N ASP A 227 20.75 2.36 -14.08
CA ASP A 227 20.11 2.83 -12.86
C ASP A 227 19.01 1.86 -12.41
N ALA A 228 19.43 0.75 -11.77
CA ALA A 228 18.53 -0.26 -11.25
C ALA A 228 17.50 0.30 -10.27
N HIS A 229 17.85 1.38 -9.56
CA HIS A 229 16.97 1.99 -8.59
C HIS A 229 15.77 2.68 -9.23
N SER A 230 15.97 3.38 -10.35
CA SER A 230 14.87 3.96 -11.13
C SER A 230 13.97 2.89 -11.73
N VAL A 231 14.56 1.82 -12.29
CA VAL A 231 13.81 0.69 -12.85
C VAL A 231 12.95 0.02 -11.78
N VAL A 232 13.50 -0.27 -10.61
CA VAL A 232 12.76 -0.88 -9.49
C VAL A 232 11.72 0.09 -8.93
N ALA A 233 12.02 1.38 -8.84
CA ALA A 233 11.08 2.39 -8.34
C ALA A 233 9.84 2.49 -9.23
N PHE A 234 10.02 2.57 -10.55
CA PHE A 234 8.94 2.57 -11.52
C PHE A 234 8.17 1.24 -11.51
N SER A 235 8.89 0.10 -11.59
CA SER A 235 8.26 -1.21 -11.66
C SER A 235 7.41 -1.53 -10.43
N LYS A 236 7.88 -1.18 -9.22
CA LYS A 236 7.12 -1.41 -7.99
C LYS A 236 5.81 -0.63 -7.94
N GLN A 237 5.75 0.55 -8.58
CA GLN A 237 4.55 1.39 -8.57
C GLN A 237 3.61 1.03 -9.71
N ALA A 238 4.14 0.92 -10.94
CA ALA A 238 3.34 0.88 -12.15
C ALA A 238 3.20 -0.51 -12.79
N ALA A 239 3.98 -1.52 -12.40
CA ALA A 239 4.06 -2.75 -13.20
C ALA A 239 2.71 -3.48 -13.33
N HIS A 240 1.90 -3.46 -12.28
CA HIS A 240 0.59 -4.11 -12.29
C HIS A 240 -0.39 -3.39 -13.22
N GLU A 241 -0.58 -2.08 -13.04
CA GLU A 241 -1.57 -1.31 -13.81
C GLU A 241 -1.12 -0.95 -15.24
N ILE A 242 0.18 -0.76 -15.48
CA ILE A 242 0.68 -0.39 -16.82
C ILE A 242 0.97 -1.62 -17.69
N PHE A 243 1.59 -2.67 -17.13
CA PHE A 243 2.04 -3.83 -17.90
C PHE A 243 1.24 -5.11 -17.62
N GLY A 244 0.30 -5.08 -16.67
CA GLY A 244 -0.43 -6.29 -16.25
C GLY A 244 0.45 -7.28 -15.47
N VAL A 245 1.65 -6.88 -15.04
CA VAL A 245 2.58 -7.78 -14.34
C VAL A 245 2.19 -7.85 -12.87
N THR A 246 1.76 -9.03 -12.43
CA THR A 246 1.40 -9.26 -11.03
C THR A 246 2.65 -9.59 -10.20
N PRO A 247 2.97 -8.81 -9.14
CA PRO A 247 4.14 -9.07 -8.29
C PRO A 247 4.09 -10.48 -7.69
N THR A 248 5.27 -11.10 -7.51
CA THR A 248 5.35 -12.46 -6.93
C THR A 248 4.76 -12.53 -5.52
N SER A 249 4.91 -11.50 -4.69
CA SER A 249 4.26 -11.43 -3.37
C SER A 249 2.74 -11.54 -3.47
N VAL A 250 2.14 -10.86 -4.44
CA VAL A 250 0.69 -10.88 -4.70
C VAL A 250 0.27 -12.25 -5.23
N ARG A 251 1.01 -12.82 -6.18
CA ARG A 251 0.74 -14.19 -6.68
C ARG A 251 0.80 -15.23 -5.57
N ASN A 252 1.80 -15.14 -4.69
CA ASN A 252 1.95 -16.03 -3.55
C ASN A 252 0.80 -15.85 -2.54
N ALA A 253 0.37 -14.62 -2.28
CA ALA A 253 -0.77 -14.33 -1.42
C ALA A 253 -2.08 -14.92 -2.00
N ILE A 254 -2.33 -14.75 -3.31
CA ILE A 254 -3.48 -15.37 -4.01
C ILE A 254 -3.42 -16.89 -3.89
N ALA A 255 -2.26 -17.50 -4.18
CA ALA A 255 -2.09 -18.95 -4.11
C ALA A 255 -2.33 -19.48 -2.69
N HIS A 256 -1.84 -18.79 -1.67
CA HIS A 256 -2.04 -19.15 -0.27
C HIS A 256 -3.52 -19.10 0.12
N ILE A 257 -4.22 -18.00 -0.17
CA ILE A 257 -5.65 -17.86 0.13
C ILE A 257 -6.47 -18.92 -0.62
N THR A 258 -6.13 -19.19 -1.88
CA THR A 258 -6.81 -20.22 -2.69
C THR A 258 -6.63 -21.60 -2.07
N LEU A 259 -5.41 -21.93 -1.62
CA LEU A 259 -5.13 -23.19 -0.96
C LEU A 259 -5.90 -23.33 0.34
N GLU A 260 -5.89 -22.32 1.20
CA GLU A 260 -6.65 -22.36 2.47
C GLU A 260 -8.15 -22.51 2.22
N ASN A 261 -8.72 -21.75 1.27
CA ASN A 261 -10.13 -21.90 0.89
C ASN A 261 -10.47 -23.31 0.40
N SER A 262 -9.56 -23.96 -0.34
CA SER A 262 -9.76 -25.34 -0.78
C SER A 262 -9.74 -26.35 0.38
N LYS A 263 -8.88 -26.13 1.39
CA LYS A 263 -8.85 -26.96 2.60
C LYS A 263 -10.15 -26.83 3.39
N PHE A 264 -10.64 -25.60 3.58
CA PHE A 264 -11.94 -25.36 4.23
C PHE A 264 -13.09 -26.02 3.47
N ALA A 265 -13.15 -25.88 2.15
CA ALA A 265 -14.19 -26.50 1.33
C ALA A 265 -14.16 -28.05 1.42
N ASN A 266 -12.98 -28.65 1.45
CA ASN A 266 -12.83 -30.09 1.61
C ASN A 266 -13.23 -30.56 3.02
N ALA A 267 -12.84 -29.84 4.08
CA ALA A 267 -13.23 -30.15 5.45
C ALA A 267 -14.76 -30.08 5.64
N ASP A 268 -15.42 -29.05 5.09
CA ASP A 268 -16.88 -28.93 5.10
C ASP A 268 -17.58 -30.09 4.37
N SER A 269 -16.95 -30.64 3.33
CA SER A 269 -17.48 -31.78 2.58
C SER A 269 -17.31 -33.10 3.33
N GLU A 270 -16.19 -33.29 4.04
CA GLU A 270 -15.93 -34.46 4.88
C GLU A 270 -16.83 -34.47 6.13
N GLU A 271 -17.06 -33.32 6.75
CA GLU A 271 -17.96 -33.19 7.91
C GLU A 271 -19.42 -33.49 7.52
N LYS A 272 -19.87 -32.99 6.35
CA LYS A 272 -21.19 -33.33 5.79
C LYS A 272 -21.31 -34.82 5.47
N ASN A 273 -20.29 -35.43 4.86
CA ASN A 273 -20.31 -36.87 4.54
C ASN A 273 -20.25 -37.75 5.80
N GLY A 274 -19.48 -37.36 6.82
CA GLY A 274 -19.42 -38.04 8.12
C GLY A 274 -20.74 -37.96 8.89
N SER A 275 -21.42 -36.80 8.86
CA SER A 275 -22.76 -36.63 9.45
C SER A 275 -23.81 -37.51 8.76
N ILE A 276 -23.74 -37.65 7.43
CA ILE A 276 -24.63 -38.53 6.66
C ILE A 276 -24.39 -40.01 6.96
N LEU A 277 -23.13 -40.43 7.18
CA LEU A 277 -22.80 -41.81 7.57
C LEU A 277 -23.24 -42.12 9.01
N ALA A 278 -23.00 -41.21 9.96
CA ALA A 278 -23.47 -41.37 11.34
C ALA A 278 -25.01 -41.44 11.44
N SER A 279 -25.73 -40.84 10.49
CA SER A 279 -27.20 -40.91 10.42
C SER A 279 -27.73 -42.22 9.83
N LYS A 280 -26.89 -43.00 9.13
CA LYS A 280 -27.27 -44.30 8.53
C LYS A 280 -27.05 -45.48 9.47
N ASP A 281 -26.16 -45.34 10.46
CA ASP A 281 -25.92 -46.36 11.49
C ASP A 281 -26.91 -46.28 12.67
N LEU A 282 -27.91 -45.40 12.60
CA LEU A 282 -28.93 -45.15 13.63
C LEU A 282 -30.35 -45.59 13.21
N VAL A 283 -30.50 -46.36 12.13
CA VAL A 283 -31.75 -46.98 11.65
C VAL A 283 -31.57 -48.48 11.53
#